data_AF-A0A552BZ50-F1
#
_entry.id   AF-A0A552BZ50-F1
#
_cell.length_a   1.000
_cell.length_b   1.000
_cell.length_c   1.000
_cell.angle_alpha   90.00
_cell.angle_beta   90.00
_cell.angle_gamma   90.00
#
_symmetry.space_group_name_H-M   'P 1'
#
loop_
_entity.id
_entity.type
_entity.pdbx_description
1 polymer ?
#
loop_
_entity_poly.entity_id
_entity_poly.type
_entity_poly.pdbx_seq_one_letter_code
_entity_poly.pdbx_strand_id
1 'polypeptide(L)' 'MMLDLRQVFSLTDFLRNHKEMVARLTETHKPVVLTVKGKPALVIQDADSYQVLMDRLEKAEGPRE' A
#
# COMPACT_ATOMS: atom_id res chain seq x y z
N MET A 1 12.46 1.47 2.08
CA MET A 1 11.39 1.04 1.15
C MET A 1 11.05 2.24 0.29
N MET A 2 11.13 2.14 -1.03
CA MET A 2 10.84 3.26 -1.93
C MET A 2 9.46 3.01 -2.54
N LEU A 3 8.54 3.97 -2.37
CA LEU A 3 7.24 3.93 -3.01
C LEU A 3 7.46 4.02 -4.53
N ASP A 4 6.98 3.03 -5.29
CA ASP A 4 7.09 3.08 -6.74
C ASP A 4 6.04 4.06 -7.26
N LEU A 5 6.50 5.22 -7.74
CA LEU A 5 5.62 6.28 -8.29
C LEU A 5 4.84 5.83 -9.53
N ARG A 6 5.15 4.65 -10.09
CA ARG A 6 4.38 4.02 -11.18
C ARG A 6 3.12 3.33 -10.68
N GLN A 7 3.01 3.07 -9.38
CA GLN A 7 1.85 2.41 -8.76
C GLN A 7 0.89 3.47 -8.17
N VAL A 8 0.50 4.45 -8.98
CA VAL A 8 -0.42 5.52 -8.58
C VAL A 8 -1.65 5.46 -9.45
N PHE A 9 -2.82 5.23 -8.84
CA PHE A 9 -4.10 5.11 -9.54
C PHE A 9 -5.12 6.06 -8.92
N SER A 10 -6.22 6.34 -9.62
CA SER A 10 -7.34 7.07 -9.01
C SER A 10 -8.20 6.13 -8.18
N LEU A 11 -8.87 6.64 -7.14
CA LEU A 11 -9.85 5.85 -6.38
C LEU A 11 -10.96 5.30 -7.29
N THR A 12 -11.37 6.06 -8.30
CA THR A 12 -12.39 5.64 -9.27
C THR A 12 -11.93 4.46 -10.12
N ASP A 13 -10.67 4.48 -10.58
CA ASP A 13 -10.07 3.38 -11.34
C ASP A 13 -9.96 2.11 -10.47
N PHE A 14 -9.53 2.28 -9.21
CA PHE A 14 -9.49 1.19 -8.25
C PHE A 14 -10.86 0.54 -8.04
N LEU A 15 -11.93 1.32 -7.80
CA LEU A 15 -13.26 0.74 -7.59
C LEU A 15 -13.75 -0.08 -8.80
N ARG A 16 -13.40 0.36 -10.02
CA ARG A 16 -13.73 -0.34 -11.26
C ARG A 16 -12.95 -1.65 -11.44
N ASN A 17 -11.66 -1.64 -11.08
CA ASN A 17 -10.71 -2.72 -11.38
C ASN A 17 -10.18 -3.45 -10.12
N HIS A 18 -10.86 -3.29 -8.97
CA HIS A 18 -10.34 -3.70 -7.67
C HIS A 18 -9.93 -5.17 -7.60
N LYS A 19 -10.64 -6.09 -8.27
CA LYS A 19 -10.31 -7.52 -8.22
C LYS A 19 -8.93 -7.82 -8.79
N GLU A 20 -8.63 -7.30 -9.98
CA GLU A 20 -7.33 -7.48 -10.64
C GLU A 20 -6.23 -6.72 -9.87
N MET A 21 -6.54 -5.51 -9.42
CA MET A 21 -5.58 -4.69 -8.67
C MET A 21 -5.22 -5.33 -7.33
N VAL A 22 -6.19 -5.90 -6.61
CA VAL A 22 -5.96 -6.62 -5.35
C VAL A 22 -5.15 -7.89 -5.60
N ALA A 23 -5.49 -8.69 -6.63
CA ALA A 23 -4.71 -9.88 -6.98
C ALA A 23 -3.24 -9.54 -7.25
N ARG A 24 -3.00 -8.50 -8.05
CA ARG A 24 -1.64 -8.01 -8.34
C ARG A 24 -0.93 -7.49 -7.08
N LEU A 25 -1.63 -6.78 -6.19
CA LEU A 25 -1.10 -6.32 -4.91
C LEU A 25 -0.62 -7.49 -4.06
N THR A 26 -1.45 -8.54 -3.93
CA THR A 26 -1.12 -9.74 -3.16
C THR A 26 0.00 -10.56 -3.79
N GLU A 27 0.09 -10.63 -5.11
CA GLU A 27 1.16 -11.38 -5.80
C GLU A 27 2.50 -10.64 -5.76
N THR A 28 2.48 -9.30 -5.91
CA THR A 28 3.70 -8.52 -6.03
C THR A 28 4.20 -7.97 -4.70
N HIS A 29 3.36 -7.95 -3.67
CA HIS A 29 3.62 -7.32 -2.37
C HIS A 29 4.07 -5.84 -2.50
N LYS A 30 3.69 -5.18 -3.59
CA LYS A 30 4.04 -3.78 -3.87
C LYS A 30 2.90 -2.87 -3.44
N PRO A 31 3.13 -1.91 -2.54
CA PRO A 31 2.10 -0.96 -2.17
C PRO A 31 1.69 -0.09 -3.34
N VAL A 32 0.42 0.33 -3.33
CA VAL A 32 -0.21 1.17 -4.35
C VAL A 32 -0.72 2.45 -3.71
N VAL A 33 -0.55 3.58 -4.38
CA VAL A 33 -1.13 4.87 -3.97
C VAL A 33 -2.43 5.11 -4.71
N LEU A 34 -3.46 5.49 -3.97
CA LEU A 34 -4.69 6.01 -4.56
C LEU A 34 -4.76 7.53 -4.44
N THR A 35 -5.21 8.15 -5.52
CA THR A 35 -5.49 9.57 -5.58
C THR A 35 -6.99 9.86 -5.49
N VAL A 36 -7.32 10.93 -4.80
CA VAL A 36 -8.67 11.51 -4.75
C VAL A 36 -8.57 12.91 -5.30
N LYS A 37 -9.34 13.23 -6.35
CA LYS A 37 -9.26 14.52 -7.07
C LYS A 37 -7.83 14.86 -7.50
N GLY A 38 -7.09 13.87 -8.00
CA GLY A 38 -5.71 14.02 -8.50
C GLY A 38 -4.63 14.18 -7.43
N LYS A 39 -4.98 14.11 -6.14
CA LYS A 39 -4.01 14.22 -5.04
C LYS A 39 -3.82 12.86 -4.34
N PRO A 40 -2.57 12.44 -4.04
CA PRO A 40 -2.32 11.26 -3.21
C PRO A 40 -3.07 11.37 -1.88
N ALA A 41 -3.82 10.34 -1.53
CA ALA A 41 -4.67 10.36 -0.33
C ALA A 41 -4.62 9.06 0.48
N LEU A 42 -4.40 7.92 -0.20
CA LEU A 42 -4.44 6.60 0.43
C LEU A 42 -3.28 5.74 -0.09
N VAL A 43 -2.83 4.80 0.73
CA VAL A 43 -1.93 3.71 0.34
C VAL A 43 -2.64 2.40 0.62
N ILE A 44 -2.60 1.48 -0.35
CA ILE A 44 -3.08 0.10 -0.19
C ILE A 44 -1.86 -0.80 -0.18
N GLN A 45 -1.82 -1.71 0.79
CA GLN A 45 -0.81 -2.74 0.94
C GLN A 45 -1.49 -4.04 1.36
N ASP A 46 -0.93 -5.19 0.96
CA ASP A 46 -1.36 -6.47 1.51
C ASP A 46 -1.03 -6.58 3.01
N ALA A 47 -1.83 -7.37 3.72
CA ALA A 47 -1.77 -7.46 5.17
C ALA A 47 -0.42 -8.01 5.66
N ASP A 48 0.14 -9.03 4.99
CA ASP A 48 1.39 -9.67 5.41
C ASP A 48 2.57 -8.69 5.31
N SER A 49 2.67 -7.96 4.21
CA SER A 49 3.72 -6.95 4.03
C SER A 49 3.57 -5.78 4.99
N TYR A 50 2.34 -5.40 5.31
CA TYR A 50 2.07 -4.38 6.32
C TYR A 50 2.49 -4.85 7.72
N GLN A 51 2.19 -6.10 8.08
CA GLN A 51 2.61 -6.69 9.36
C GLN A 51 4.14 -6.74 9.47
N VAL A 52 4.84 -7.19 8.43
CA VAL A 52 6.32 -7.19 8.41
C VAL A 52 6.88 -5.77 8.57
N LEU A 53 6.22 -4.75 7.98
CA LEU A 53 6.61 -3.36 8.18
C LEU A 53 6.44 -2.93 9.63
N MET A 54 5.32 -3.27 10.26
CA MET A 54 5.05 -2.97 11.67
C MET A 54 6.04 -3.67 12.60
N ASP A 55 6.32 -4.96 12.39
CA ASP A 55 7.27 -5.73 13.20
C ASP A 55 8.70 -5.13 13.12
N ARG A 56 9.08 -4.61 11.95
CA ARG A 56 10.37 -3.92 11.78
C ARG A 56 10.40 -2.58 12.51
N LEU A 57 9.30 -1.85 12.50
CA LEU A 57 9.18 -0.58 13.19
C LEU A 57 9.25 -0.78 14.71
N GLU A 58 8.53 -1.75 15.25
CA GLU A 58 8.55 -2.10 16.68
C GLU A 58 9.96 -2.46 17.16
N LYS A 59 10.69 -3.26 16.37
CA LYS A 59 12.09 -3.62 16.67
C LYS A 59 13.04 -2.42 16.60
N ALA A 60 12.73 -1.42 15.78
CA ALA A 60 13.58 -0.24 15.58
C ALA A 60 13.30 0.88 16.60
N GLU A 61 12.04 1.07 16.98
CA GLU A 61 11.62 2.09 17.96
C GLU A 61 11.78 1.62 19.41
N GLY A 62 11.91 0.30 19.66
CA GLY A 62 11.89 -0.26 21.00
C GLY A 62 10.48 -0.18 21.64
N PRO A 63 10.24 -0.88 22.76
CA PRO A 63 8.96 -0.78 23.46
C PRO A 63 8.69 0.68 23.82
N ARG A 64 7.51 1.22 23.45
CA ARG A 64 7.04 2.49 24.03
C ARG A 64 6.91 2.29 25.53
N GLU A 65 7.75 2.97 26.30
CA GLU A 65 7.66 3.05 27.77
C GLU A 65 6.37 3.74 28.22
#